data_AF-A0A7C5VCF1-F1
#
_entry.id   AF-A0A7C5VCF1-F1
#
_cell.length_a   1.000
_cell.length_b   1.000
_cell.length_c   1.000
_cell.angle_alpha   90.00
_cell.angle_beta   90.00
_cell.angle_gamma   90.00
#
_symmetry.space_group_name_H-M   'P 1'
#
loop_
_entity.id
_entity.type
_entity.pdbx_description
1 polymer ?
#
loop_
_entity_poly.entity_id
_entity_poly.type
_entity_poly.pdbx_seq_one_letter_code
_entity_poly.pdbx_strand_id
1 'polypeptide(L)'
;FFLECGARLAKIRVYEMTDNPVAREMIGYLLVRGGVHALAYGKALEIVTGVEVWKMLPIPKIENDKFPEAKKYMAQGVHRKLYRFSQADYKDIELIWRGMSPTGDGELEVVQGPPEGGPVPVLPEVPEEFAPGLYKDDFERIAKKLGIQL
;
A
#
# COMPACT_ATOMS: atom_id res chain seq x y z
N PHE A 1 0.31 -15.57 1.14
CA PHE A 1 1.53 -15.47 1.98
C PHE A 1 2.79 -15.17 1.15
N PHE A 2 3.28 -16.10 0.30
CA PHE A 2 4.51 -15.89 -0.50
C PHE A 2 4.48 -14.60 -1.33
N LEU A 3 3.37 -14.36 -2.04
CA LEU A 3 3.21 -13.16 -2.88
C LEU A 3 3.44 -11.85 -2.09
N GLU A 4 2.89 -11.75 -0.88
CA GLU A 4 3.06 -10.56 -0.02
C GLU A 4 4.51 -10.40 0.43
N CYS A 5 5.21 -11.49 0.75
CA CYS A 5 6.63 -11.46 1.11
C CYS A 5 7.50 -11.03 -0.08
N GLY A 6 7.22 -11.56 -1.27
CA GLY A 6 7.90 -11.16 -2.51
C GLY A 6 7.62 -9.70 -2.88
N ALA A 7 6.37 -9.26 -2.76
CA ALA A 7 5.98 -7.87 -2.98
C ALA A 7 6.61 -6.92 -1.96
N ARG A 8 6.78 -7.34 -0.70
CA ARG A 8 7.51 -6.60 0.33
C ARG A 8 8.98 -6.44 -0.03
N LEU A 9 9.65 -7.52 -0.47
CA LEU A 9 11.04 -7.46 -0.91
C LEU A 9 11.24 -6.44 -2.04
N ALA A 10 10.36 -6.45 -3.04
CA ALA A 10 10.41 -5.47 -4.13
C ALA A 10 10.24 -4.03 -3.62
N LYS A 11 9.28 -3.79 -2.72
CA LYS A 11 9.05 -2.48 -2.09
C LYS A 11 10.29 -1.98 -1.33
N ILE A 12 10.93 -2.84 -0.54
CA ILE A 12 12.15 -2.48 0.21
C ILE A 12 13.26 -2.06 -0.76
N ARG A 13 13.50 -2.85 -1.82
CA ARG A 13 14.54 -2.52 -2.80
C ARG A 13 14.27 -1.19 -3.50
N VAL A 14 13.02 -0.94 -3.91
CA VAL A 14 12.65 0.36 -4.51
C VAL A 14 12.82 1.50 -3.51
N TYR A 15 12.46 1.30 -2.24
CA TYR A 15 12.68 2.30 -1.19
C TYR A 15 14.17 2.66 -1.05
N GLU A 16 15.06 1.68 -1.12
CA GLU A 16 16.52 1.89 -1.07
C GLU A 16 17.09 2.55 -2.33
N MET A 17 16.34 2.57 -3.44
CA MET A 17 16.75 3.17 -4.71
C MET A 17 16.30 4.63 -4.89
N THR A 18 15.50 5.17 -3.97
CA THR A 18 14.98 6.54 -4.09
C THR A 18 14.95 7.26 -2.75
N ASP A 19 15.17 8.56 -2.78
CA ASP A 19 14.93 9.50 -1.68
C ASP A 19 13.67 10.36 -1.91
N ASN A 20 12.91 10.10 -2.98
CA ASN A 20 11.69 10.84 -3.28
C ASN A 20 10.66 10.66 -2.14
N PRO A 21 10.20 11.75 -1.51
CA PRO A 21 9.36 11.66 -0.32
C PRO A 21 7.97 11.08 -0.60
N VAL A 22 7.42 11.30 -1.80
CA VAL A 22 6.11 10.73 -2.19
C VAL A 22 6.21 9.21 -2.32
N ALA A 23 7.26 8.74 -2.98
CA ALA A 23 7.52 7.31 -3.13
C ALA A 23 7.77 6.65 -1.76
N ARG A 24 8.59 7.27 -0.90
CA ARG A 24 8.90 6.74 0.43
C ARG A 24 7.70 6.70 1.36
N GLU A 25 6.86 7.73 1.38
CA GLU A 25 5.63 7.76 2.19
C GLU A 25 4.67 6.64 1.74
N MET A 26 4.46 6.50 0.43
CA MET A 26 3.62 5.45 -0.15
C MET A 26 4.16 4.05 0.17
N ILE A 27 5.47 3.82 -0.02
CA ILE A 27 6.09 2.54 0.29
C ILE A 27 6.01 2.23 1.79
N GLY A 28 6.31 3.20 2.65
CA GLY A 28 6.21 3.04 4.10
C GLY A 28 4.82 2.58 4.54
N TYR A 29 3.77 3.23 4.03
CA TYR A 29 2.40 2.81 4.29
C TYR A 29 2.13 1.39 3.78
N LEU A 30 2.51 1.08 2.53
CA LEU A 30 2.25 -0.23 1.92
C LEU A 30 3.12 -1.36 2.47
N LEU A 31 4.27 -1.08 3.10
CA LEU A 31 5.03 -2.06 3.88
C LEU A 31 4.26 -2.51 5.12
N VAL A 32 3.56 -1.57 5.78
CA VAL A 32 2.70 -1.88 6.92
C VAL A 32 1.45 -2.64 6.45
N ARG A 33 0.80 -2.19 5.36
CA ARG A 33 -0.39 -2.88 4.82
C ARG A 33 -0.08 -4.28 4.29
N GLY A 34 1.02 -4.46 3.56
CA GLY A 34 1.48 -5.78 3.12
C GLY A 34 1.83 -6.71 4.30
N GLY A 35 2.34 -6.15 5.40
CA GLY A 35 2.54 -6.89 6.67
C GLY A 35 1.24 -7.42 7.26
N VAL A 36 0.17 -6.60 7.28
CA VAL A 36 -1.17 -7.02 7.69
C VAL A 36 -1.66 -8.18 6.84
N HIS A 37 -1.54 -8.08 5.51
CA HIS A 37 -2.00 -9.14 4.59
C HIS A 37 -1.19 -10.43 4.75
N ALA A 38 0.15 -10.33 4.83
CA ALA A 38 1.01 -11.49 5.04
C ALA A 38 0.65 -12.22 6.34
N LEU A 39 0.43 -11.48 7.42
CA LEU A 39 0.00 -12.05 8.70
C LEU A 39 -1.40 -12.67 8.60
N ALA A 40 -2.37 -11.99 7.98
CA ALA A 40 -3.73 -12.49 7.82
C ALA A 40 -3.75 -13.82 7.04
N TYR A 41 -3.02 -13.90 5.92
CA TYR A 41 -2.87 -15.14 5.17
C TYR A 41 -2.13 -16.22 5.96
N GLY A 42 -1.11 -15.85 6.74
CA GLY A 42 -0.39 -16.79 7.59
C GLY A 42 -1.25 -17.38 8.70
N LYS A 43 -2.12 -16.55 9.32
CA LYS A 43 -3.13 -17.02 10.29
C LYS A 43 -4.21 -17.88 9.65
N ALA A 44 -4.67 -17.53 8.45
CA ALA A 44 -5.61 -18.37 7.70
C ALA A 44 -5.01 -19.76 7.41
N LEU A 45 -3.74 -19.82 7.01
CA LEU A 45 -3.01 -21.08 6.79
C LEU A 45 -2.88 -21.89 8.09
N GLU A 46 -2.59 -21.24 9.22
CA GLU A 46 -2.56 -21.90 10.53
C GLU A 46 -3.92 -22.54 10.86
N ILE A 47 -5.04 -21.84 10.65
CA ILE A 47 -6.38 -22.37 10.93
C ILE A 47 -6.67 -23.63 10.11
N VAL A 48 -6.33 -23.65 8.81
CA VAL A 48 -6.71 -24.76 7.92
C VAL A 48 -5.69 -25.90 7.88
N THR A 49 -4.44 -25.66 8.31
CA THR A 49 -3.35 -26.66 8.23
C THR A 49 -2.75 -27.04 9.58
N GLY A 50 -2.98 -26.24 10.63
CA GLY A 50 -2.28 -26.34 11.91
C GLY A 50 -0.83 -25.81 11.90
N VAL A 51 -0.32 -25.35 10.74
CA VAL A 51 1.05 -24.87 10.61
C VAL A 51 1.13 -23.36 10.80
N GLU A 52 1.93 -22.90 11.76
CA GLU A 52 2.12 -21.48 12.10
C GLU A 52 3.05 -20.75 11.09
N VAL A 53 2.66 -20.72 9.81
CA VAL A 53 3.41 -20.11 8.70
C VAL A 53 3.78 -18.65 8.98
N TRP A 54 2.92 -17.93 9.70
CA TRP A 54 3.16 -16.52 10.07
C TRP A 54 4.39 -16.32 10.97
N LYS A 55 4.86 -17.33 11.70
CA LYS A 55 6.09 -17.25 12.52
C LYS A 55 7.36 -17.07 11.69
N MET A 56 7.29 -17.29 10.37
CA MET A 56 8.40 -16.99 9.46
C MET A 56 8.59 -15.48 9.21
N LEU A 57 7.60 -14.64 9.54
CA LEU A 57 7.69 -13.20 9.34
C LEU A 57 8.69 -12.53 10.31
N PRO A 58 9.29 -11.39 9.90
CA PRO A 58 9.23 -10.80 8.57
C PRO A 58 10.15 -11.51 7.56
N ILE A 59 9.78 -11.44 6.29
CA ILE A 59 10.62 -11.86 5.15
C ILE A 59 10.77 -10.67 4.19
N PRO A 60 12.00 -10.26 3.81
CA PRO A 60 13.28 -10.61 4.45
C PRO A 60 13.31 -10.23 5.94
N LYS A 61 14.30 -10.77 6.69
CA LYS A 61 14.45 -10.60 8.15
C LYS A 61 14.96 -9.20 8.53
N ILE A 62 14.15 -8.21 8.21
CA ILE A 62 14.30 -6.80 8.56
C ILE A 62 12.94 -6.32 9.04
N GLU A 63 12.90 -5.63 10.16
CA GLU A 63 11.66 -5.14 10.75
C GLU A 63 11.19 -3.87 10.04
N ASN A 64 9.88 -3.63 10.02
CA ASN A 64 9.31 -2.41 9.43
C ASN A 64 9.73 -1.14 10.22
N ASP A 65 10.16 -1.27 11.47
CA ASP A 65 10.64 -0.14 12.29
C ASP A 65 11.92 0.52 11.76
N LYS A 66 12.64 -0.14 10.83
CA LYS A 66 13.84 0.38 10.19
C LYS A 66 13.55 1.37 9.07
N PHE A 67 12.30 1.47 8.63
CA PHE A 67 11.85 2.44 7.62
C PHE A 67 11.05 3.55 8.34
N PRO A 68 11.54 4.79 8.40
CA PRO A 68 10.91 5.87 9.18
C PRO A 68 9.42 6.08 8.88
N GLU A 69 9.03 6.04 7.61
CA GLU A 69 7.65 6.21 7.16
C GLU A 69 6.78 5.00 7.57
N ALA A 70 7.29 3.77 7.49
CA ALA A 70 6.58 2.61 8.02
C ALA A 70 6.44 2.67 9.55
N LYS A 71 7.50 3.07 10.27
CA LYS A 71 7.48 3.25 11.72
C LYS A 71 6.42 4.26 12.16
N LYS A 72 6.27 5.36 11.43
CA LYS A 72 5.20 6.35 11.65
C LYS A 72 3.81 5.71 11.64
N TYR A 73 3.52 4.85 10.66
CA TYR A 73 2.22 4.17 10.58
C TYR A 73 2.06 3.02 11.59
N MET A 74 3.14 2.34 11.98
CA MET A 74 3.10 1.39 13.09
C MET A 74 2.79 2.07 14.43
N ALA A 75 3.36 3.26 14.68
CA ALA A 75 3.04 4.05 15.88
C ALA A 75 1.57 4.48 15.94
N GLN A 76 0.90 4.59 14.80
CA GLN A 76 -0.55 4.84 14.69
C GLN A 76 -1.40 3.56 14.84
N GLY A 77 -0.79 2.39 15.03
CA GLY A 77 -1.46 1.09 15.17
C GLY A 77 -1.99 0.50 13.86
N VAL A 78 -1.58 1.04 12.69
CA VAL A 78 -2.11 0.60 11.39
C VAL A 78 -1.80 -0.87 11.08
N HIS A 79 -0.71 -1.42 11.64
CA HIS A 79 -0.33 -2.83 11.51
C HIS A 79 -1.27 -3.80 12.22
N ARG A 80 -2.12 -3.33 13.14
CA ARG A 80 -3.11 -4.17 13.84
C ARG A 80 -4.48 -4.12 13.18
N LYS A 81 -4.71 -3.17 12.27
CA LYS A 81 -6.02 -2.88 11.69
C LYS A 81 -6.23 -3.58 10.35
N LEU A 82 -7.25 -4.43 10.27
CA LEU A 82 -7.76 -4.96 9.02
C LEU A 82 -9.08 -4.28 8.67
N TYR A 83 -9.06 -3.39 7.68
CA TYR A 83 -10.24 -2.63 7.27
C TYR A 83 -11.21 -3.49 6.45
N ARG A 84 -12.50 -3.44 6.79
CA ARG A 84 -13.58 -4.09 6.04
C ARG A 84 -14.13 -3.12 5.00
N PHE A 85 -13.62 -3.20 3.77
CA PHE A 85 -14.03 -2.38 2.62
C PHE A 85 -15.39 -2.82 2.03
N SER A 86 -16.40 -2.98 2.87
CA SER A 86 -17.79 -3.23 2.47
C SER A 86 -18.73 -2.55 3.45
N GLN A 87 -19.91 -2.15 2.96
CA GLN A 87 -20.96 -1.61 3.80
C GLN A 87 -21.49 -2.68 4.77
N ALA A 88 -21.79 -3.90 4.27
CA ALA A 88 -22.50 -4.92 5.06
C ALA A 88 -21.86 -6.33 5.06
N ASP A 89 -20.95 -6.64 4.13
CA ASP A 89 -20.48 -8.03 3.89
C ASP A 89 -19.12 -8.34 4.52
N TYR A 90 -18.72 -9.61 4.52
CA TYR A 90 -17.39 -10.07 4.96
C TYR A 90 -17.10 -9.86 6.47
N LYS A 91 -18.13 -9.90 7.32
CA LYS A 91 -17.99 -9.73 8.78
C LYS A 91 -17.17 -10.85 9.43
N ASP A 92 -17.22 -12.05 8.87
CA ASP A 92 -16.56 -13.24 9.42
C ASP A 92 -15.02 -13.22 9.30
N ILE A 93 -14.44 -12.15 8.75
CA ILE A 93 -12.98 -11.98 8.73
C ILE A 93 -12.38 -11.92 10.15
N GLU A 94 -13.18 -11.54 11.15
CA GLU A 94 -12.84 -11.60 12.58
C GLU A 94 -12.52 -13.01 13.08
N LEU A 95 -13.01 -14.05 12.41
CA LEU A 95 -12.68 -15.45 12.75
C LEU A 95 -11.20 -15.77 12.49
N ILE A 96 -10.57 -15.02 11.58
CA ILE A 96 -9.15 -15.15 11.21
C ILE A 96 -8.32 -14.05 11.88
N TRP A 97 -8.74 -12.79 11.76
CA TRP A 97 -8.00 -11.62 12.24
C TRP A 97 -8.36 -11.30 13.69
N ARG A 98 -7.73 -12.03 14.62
CA ARG A 98 -7.98 -11.92 16.06
C ARG A 98 -6.76 -12.28 16.90
N GLY A 99 -6.80 -11.88 18.17
CA GLY A 99 -5.77 -12.16 19.17
C GLY A 99 -4.67 -11.12 19.22
N MET A 100 -3.61 -11.40 19.98
CA MET A 100 -2.49 -10.49 20.16
C MET A 100 -1.67 -10.36 18.86
N SER A 101 -1.26 -9.13 18.52
CA SER A 101 -0.32 -8.89 17.43
C SER A 101 1.02 -9.59 17.72
N PRO A 102 1.73 -10.16 16.71
CA PRO A 102 3.06 -10.73 16.91
C PRO A 102 4.10 -9.74 17.47
N THR A 103 3.87 -8.44 17.29
CA THR A 103 4.68 -7.36 17.86
C THR A 103 4.47 -7.15 19.37
N GLY A 104 3.42 -7.75 19.95
CA GLY A 104 3.11 -7.68 21.38
C GLY A 104 2.58 -6.32 21.85
N ASP A 105 2.29 -5.39 20.94
CA ASP A 105 1.93 -4.00 21.24
C ASP A 105 0.41 -3.72 21.16
N GLY A 106 -0.41 -4.78 21.15
CA GLY A 106 -1.87 -4.69 21.20
C GLY A 106 -2.57 -5.80 20.43
N GLU A 107 -3.89 -5.87 20.57
CA GLU A 107 -4.74 -6.83 19.85
C GLU A 107 -4.95 -6.44 18.39
N LEU A 108 -5.13 -7.46 17.56
CA LEU A 108 -5.56 -7.33 16.17
C LEU A 108 -7.04 -6.91 16.14
N GLU A 109 -7.34 -5.93 15.30
CA GLU A 109 -8.65 -5.29 15.21
C GLU A 109 -9.17 -5.32 13.77
N VAL A 110 -10.41 -5.74 13.59
CA VAL A 110 -11.15 -5.52 12.33
C VAL A 110 -11.87 -4.18 12.43
N VAL A 111 -11.61 -3.29 11.48
CA VAL A 111 -12.17 -1.94 11.47
C VAL A 111 -13.26 -1.85 10.41
N GLN A 112 -14.44 -1.35 10.80
CA GLN A 112 -15.55 -1.15 9.88
C GLN A 112 -15.25 -0.03 8.87
N GLY A 113 -15.35 -0.35 7.57
CA GLY A 113 -15.21 0.62 6.50
C GLY A 113 -13.76 0.93 6.10
N PRO A 114 -13.57 1.76 5.06
CA PRO A 114 -12.25 2.23 4.68
C PRO A 114 -11.68 3.19 5.75
N PRO A 115 -10.35 3.38 5.81
CA PRO A 115 -9.78 4.51 6.54
C PRO A 115 -10.22 5.84 5.90
N GLU A 116 -10.06 6.95 6.63
CA GLU A 116 -10.41 8.31 6.16
C GLU A 116 -9.77 8.67 4.80
N GLY A 117 -8.56 8.17 4.55
CA GLY A 117 -7.87 8.36 3.28
C GLY A 117 -7.19 9.73 3.18
N GLY A 118 -7.15 10.28 1.96
CA GLY A 118 -6.54 11.57 1.66
C GLY A 118 -7.03 12.10 0.30
N PRO A 119 -6.70 13.36 -0.04
CA PRO A 119 -7.10 13.94 -1.31
C PRO A 119 -6.44 13.23 -2.49
N VAL A 120 -7.20 13.04 -3.58
CA VAL A 120 -6.65 12.54 -4.84
C VAL A 120 -5.82 13.66 -5.49
N PRO A 121 -4.55 13.41 -5.87
CA PRO A 121 -3.73 14.44 -6.50
C PRO A 121 -4.28 14.77 -7.89
N VAL A 122 -4.49 16.07 -8.13
CA VAL A 122 -4.76 16.61 -9.47
C VAL A 122 -3.47 17.22 -9.98
N LEU A 123 -2.91 16.64 -11.04
CA LEU A 123 -1.66 17.11 -11.64
C LEU A 123 -1.93 18.29 -12.59
N PRO A 124 -0.96 19.22 -12.74
CA PRO A 124 -1.09 20.30 -13.71
C PRO A 124 -1.13 19.77 -15.14
N GLU A 125 -1.69 20.55 -16.05
CA GLU A 125 -1.63 20.27 -17.49
C GLU A 125 -0.17 20.21 -17.95
N VAL A 126 0.11 19.29 -18.88
CA VAL A 126 1.43 19.13 -19.50
C VAL A 126 1.25 19.26 -21.02
N PRO A 127 1.31 20.49 -21.57
CA PRO A 127 0.97 20.74 -22.97
C PRO A 127 1.86 20.01 -23.98
N GLU A 128 3.13 19.78 -23.65
CA GLU A 128 4.08 19.01 -24.46
C GLU A 128 3.75 17.51 -24.53
N GLU A 129 2.96 17.00 -23.58
CA GLU A 129 2.43 15.63 -23.57
C GLU A 129 0.99 15.56 -24.10
N PHE A 130 0.39 16.70 -24.47
CA PHE A 130 -1.03 16.80 -24.82
C PHE A 130 -1.97 16.26 -23.74
N ALA A 131 -1.62 16.50 -22.47
CA ALA A 131 -2.38 16.08 -21.30
C ALA A 131 -3.06 17.29 -20.64
N PRO A 132 -4.39 17.28 -20.43
CA PRO A 132 -5.29 16.10 -20.43
C PRO A 132 -5.84 15.71 -21.81
N GLY A 133 -5.61 16.50 -22.85
CA GLY A 133 -6.01 16.19 -24.21
C GLY A 133 -5.50 17.21 -25.22
N LEU A 134 -5.76 16.92 -26.49
CA LEU A 134 -5.52 17.83 -27.60
C LEU A 134 -6.73 18.75 -27.80
N TYR A 135 -6.48 20.05 -27.86
CA TYR A 135 -7.44 21.05 -28.28
C TYR A 135 -7.13 21.53 -29.71
N LYS A 136 -8.08 22.19 -30.38
CA LYS A 136 -7.87 22.75 -31.73
C LYS A 136 -6.62 23.64 -31.79
N ASP A 137 -6.44 24.47 -30.77
CA ASP A 137 -5.32 25.40 -30.64
C ASP A 137 -3.98 24.67 -30.55
N ASP A 138 -3.93 23.42 -30.08
CA ASP A 138 -2.72 22.60 -30.09
C ASP A 138 -2.31 22.20 -31.50
N PHE A 139 -3.27 21.81 -32.34
CA PHE A 139 -3.03 21.51 -33.75
C PHE A 139 -2.55 22.75 -34.50
N GLU A 140 -3.18 23.90 -34.27
CA GLU A 140 -2.77 25.20 -34.84
C GLU A 140 -1.35 25.59 -34.42
N ARG A 141 -1.00 25.38 -33.14
CA ARG A 141 0.35 25.64 -32.60
C ARG A 141 1.41 24.73 -33.22
N ILE A 142 1.11 23.44 -33.41
CA ILE A 142 2.02 22.49 -34.07
C ILE A 142 2.17 22.82 -35.56
N ALA A 143 1.07 23.06 -36.26
CA ALA A 143 1.08 23.39 -37.69
C ALA A 143 1.91 24.64 -37.97
N LYS A 144 1.76 25.69 -37.15
CA LYS A 144 2.60 26.90 -37.22
C LYS A 144 4.10 26.59 -37.06
N LYS A 145 4.49 25.73 -36.12
CA LYS A 145 5.90 25.32 -35.94
C LYS A 145 6.44 24.51 -37.12
N LEU A 146 5.57 23.76 -37.80
CA LEU A 146 5.90 22.95 -38.98
C LEU A 146 5.82 23.74 -40.30
N GLY A 147 5.39 25.00 -40.27
CA GLY A 147 5.15 25.79 -41.50
C GLY A 147 3.93 25.32 -42.30
N ILE A 148 3.01 24.60 -41.66
CA ILE A 148 1.75 24.12 -42.26
C ILE A 148 0.64 25.14 -41.96
N GLN A 149 -0.17 25.46 -42.97
CA GLN A 149 -1.38 26.27 -42.82
C GLN A 149 -2.59 25.32 -42.68
N LEU A 150 -3.27 25.37 -41.54
CA LEU A 150 -4.52 24.62 -41.27
C LEU A 150 -5.75 25.38 -41.75
#